data_AF-A0A6P0Z965-F1
#
_entry.id   AF-A0A6P0Z965-F1
#
_cell.length_a   1.000
_cell.length_b   1.000
_cell.length_c   1.000
_cell.angle_alpha   90.00
_cell.angle_beta   90.00
_cell.angle_gamma   90.00
#
_symmetry.space_group_name_H-M   'P 1'
#
loop_
_entity.id
_entity.type
_entity.pdbx_description
1 polymer ?
#
loop_
_entity_poly.entity_id
_entity_poly.type
_entity_poly.pdbx_seq_one_letter_code
_entity_poly.pdbx_strand_id
1 'polypeptide(L)'
;MYSTFKFNISDLKPYLRWFILGGTIFFLAKALKDHWQEVLAIRIIGPGWTYLTLACAVTLCAHIFSGWVWSWILQGLNQPVRGLWAVRVYLITNIAKYLPGNVWHFYGRIRSAQAVGVPLLSASVSVLMEPLLMSAAALLLALACTPKLNLVSTWQYS
;
A
#
# COMPACT_ATOMS: atom_id res chain seq x y z
N MET A 1 2.29 32.63 -45.57
CA MET A 1 1.35 31.71 -44.91
C MET A 1 2.18 30.77 -44.05
N TYR A 2 2.43 31.12 -42.78
CA TYR A 2 3.26 30.32 -41.87
C TYR A 2 2.35 29.60 -40.88
N SER A 3 2.20 28.27 -41.01
CA SER A 3 1.50 27.47 -40.01
C SER A 3 2.42 27.29 -38.81
N THR A 4 2.04 27.84 -37.66
CA THR A 4 2.73 27.60 -36.40
C THR A 4 2.45 26.18 -35.93
N PHE A 5 3.48 25.34 -35.98
CA PHE A 5 3.45 23.98 -35.43
C PHE A 5 3.38 24.07 -33.90
N LYS A 6 2.18 23.98 -33.33
CA LYS A 6 1.99 23.95 -31.87
C LYS A 6 2.25 22.52 -31.38
N PHE A 7 3.47 22.25 -30.93
CA PHE A 7 3.80 20.99 -30.24
C PHE A 7 3.19 21.02 -28.84
N ASN A 8 2.18 20.18 -28.58
CA ASN A 8 1.46 20.17 -27.31
C ASN A 8 2.07 19.12 -26.38
N ILE A 9 2.56 19.53 -25.21
CA ILE A 9 3.23 18.65 -24.22
C ILE A 9 2.31 17.49 -23.75
N SER A 10 1.00 17.64 -23.90
CA SER A 10 -0.01 16.60 -23.62
C SER A 10 0.22 15.30 -24.38
N ASP A 11 0.80 15.36 -25.57
CA ASP A 11 0.90 14.21 -26.48
C ASP A 11 2.13 13.34 -26.16
N LEU A 12 3.06 13.87 -25.36
CA LEU A 12 4.28 13.19 -24.90
C LEU A 12 4.07 12.40 -23.59
N LYS A 13 3.00 12.69 -22.85
CA LYS A 13 2.65 12.01 -21.58
C LYS A 13 2.61 10.47 -21.68
N PRO A 14 1.96 9.85 -22.70
CA PRO A 14 1.94 8.39 -22.80
C PRO A 14 3.31 7.80 -23.10
N TYR A 15 4.13 8.46 -23.93
CA TYR A 15 5.49 8.01 -24.25
C TYR A 15 6.43 8.10 -23.04
N LEU A 16 6.31 9.16 -22.24
CA LEU A 16 7.09 9.31 -21.01
C LEU A 16 6.80 8.19 -20.01
N ARG A 17 5.53 7.78 -19.87
CA ARG A 17 5.16 6.64 -19.01
C ARG A 17 5.85 5.36 -19.44
N TRP A 18 5.84 5.03 -20.74
CA TRP A 18 6.51 3.85 -21.27
C TRP A 18 8.03 3.94 -21.19
N PHE A 19 8.60 5.14 -21.37
CA PHE A 19 10.03 5.37 -21.19
C PHE A 19 10.47 5.15 -19.75
N ILE A 20 9.74 5.68 -18.76
CA ILE A 20 10.02 5.46 -17.33
C ILE A 20 9.90 3.97 -16.98
N LEU A 21 8.86 3.29 -17.47
CA LEU A 21 8.64 1.85 -17.25
C LEU A 21 9.79 1.03 -17.84
N GLY A 22 10.15 1.30 -19.10
CA GLY A 22 11.28 0.66 -19.78
C GLY A 22 12.61 0.92 -19.08
N GLY A 23 12.86 2.17 -18.68
CA GLY A 23 14.06 2.56 -17.92
C GLY A 23 14.15 1.84 -16.57
N THR A 24 13.03 1.71 -15.85
CA THR A 24 12.97 0.99 -14.57
C THR A 24 13.25 -0.49 -14.77
N ILE A 25 12.61 -1.14 -15.76
CA ILE A 25 12.83 -2.55 -16.07
C ILE A 25 14.27 -2.79 -16.48
N PHE A 26 14.82 -1.94 -17.35
CA PHE A 26 16.22 -2.02 -17.79
C PHE A 26 17.19 -1.88 -16.61
N PHE A 27 16.99 -0.88 -15.76
CA PHE A 27 17.81 -0.68 -14.57
C PHE A 27 17.72 -1.87 -13.61
N LEU A 28 16.51 -2.40 -13.37
CA LEU A 28 16.30 -3.56 -12.52
C LEU A 28 17.00 -4.80 -13.07
N ALA A 29 16.86 -5.07 -14.37
CA ALA A 29 17.53 -6.19 -15.04
C ALA A 29 19.06 -6.05 -15.02
N LYS A 30 19.56 -4.83 -15.26
CA LYS A 30 20.98 -4.52 -15.16
C LYS A 30 21.51 -4.74 -13.75
N ALA A 31 20.84 -4.18 -12.73
CA ALA A 31 21.23 -4.35 -11.33
C ALA A 31 21.21 -5.82 -10.90
N LEU A 32 20.18 -6.58 -11.30
CA LEU A 32 20.12 -8.02 -11.05
C LEU A 32 21.27 -8.79 -11.70
N LYS A 33 21.66 -8.42 -12.93
CA LYS A 33 22.79 -9.03 -13.62
C LYS A 33 24.12 -8.69 -12.96
N ASP A 34 24.32 -7.41 -12.65
CA ASP A 34 25.57 -6.88 -12.09
C ASP A 34 25.81 -7.42 -10.65
N HIS A 35 24.74 -7.58 -9.86
CA HIS A 35 24.79 -8.07 -8.48
C HIS A 35 24.33 -9.53 -8.32
N TRP A 36 24.27 -10.31 -9.40
CA TRP A 36 23.74 -11.68 -9.36
C TRP A 36 24.47 -12.58 -8.37
N GLN A 37 25.80 -12.44 -8.28
CA GLN A 37 26.62 -13.20 -7.33
C GLN A 37 26.33 -12.83 -5.88
N GLU A 38 26.06 -11.56 -5.58
CA GLU A 38 25.67 -11.11 -4.25
C GLU A 38 24.31 -11.68 -3.84
N VAL A 39 23.34 -11.71 -4.78
CA VAL A 39 22.02 -12.33 -4.56
C VAL A 39 22.15 -13.82 -4.24
N LEU A 40 23.01 -14.55 -4.97
CA LEU A 40 23.28 -15.96 -4.69
C LEU A 40 24.02 -16.19 -3.36
N ALA A 41 24.76 -15.19 -2.89
CA ALA A 41 25.46 -15.24 -1.61
C ALA A 41 24.54 -14.96 -0.42
N ILE A 42 23.33 -14.44 -0.63
CA ILE A 42 22.32 -14.26 0.43
C ILE A 42 21.96 -15.64 0.98
N ARG A 43 22.46 -15.93 2.18
CA ARG A 43 22.09 -17.11 2.94
C ARG A 43 21.29 -16.69 4.16
N ILE A 44 20.19 -17.39 4.41
CA ILE A 44 19.43 -17.26 5.65
C ILE A 44 20.18 -18.09 6.70
N ILE A 45 21.09 -17.46 7.43
CA ILE A 45 21.96 -18.12 8.43
C ILE A 45 21.41 -17.87 9.85
N GLY A 46 21.60 -18.81 10.76
CA GLY A 46 21.25 -18.65 12.18
C GLY A 46 19.73 -18.53 12.42
N PRO A 47 19.26 -17.57 13.26
CA PRO A 47 17.83 -17.39 13.52
C PRO A 47 17.05 -16.76 12.35
N GLY A 48 17.66 -16.57 11.18
CA GLY A 48 17.03 -15.93 10.02
C GLY A 48 15.72 -16.58 9.59
N TRP A 49 15.61 -17.91 9.68
CA TRP A 49 14.35 -18.63 9.39
C TRP A 49 13.26 -18.34 10.41
N THR A 50 13.63 -18.18 11.69
CA THR A 50 12.71 -17.80 12.75
C THR A 50 12.18 -16.39 12.51
N TYR A 51 13.05 -15.43 12.18
CA TYR A 51 12.64 -14.06 11.85
C TYR A 51 11.77 -14.02 10.60
N LEU A 52 12.11 -14.77 9.55
CA LEU A 52 11.31 -14.85 8.33
C LEU A 52 9.91 -15.40 8.61
N THR A 53 9.83 -16.48 9.38
CA THR A 53 8.56 -17.11 9.75
C THR A 53 7.73 -16.18 10.62
N LEU A 54 8.35 -15.53 11.61
CA LEU A 54 7.67 -14.59 12.48
C LEU A 54 7.18 -13.35 11.71
N ALA A 55 8.03 -12.76 10.86
CA ALA A 55 7.66 -11.62 10.04
C ALA A 55 6.52 -11.96 9.07
N CYS A 56 6.58 -13.14 8.44
CA CYS A 56 5.52 -13.63 7.57
C CYS A 56 4.21 -13.82 8.35
N ALA A 57 4.26 -14.48 9.51
CA ALA A 57 3.09 -14.71 10.36
C ALA A 57 2.47 -13.39 10.82
N VAL A 58 3.27 -12.45 11.34
CA VAL A 58 2.80 -11.13 11.76
C VAL A 58 2.19 -10.36 10.59
N THR A 59 2.81 -10.40 9.41
CA THR A 59 2.29 -9.72 8.20
C THR A 59 0.95 -10.31 7.75
N LEU A 60 0.83 -11.65 7.74
CA LEU A 60 -0.42 -12.32 7.39
C LEU A 60 -1.52 -12.03 8.40
N CYS A 61 -1.20 -12.09 9.71
CA CYS A 61 -2.13 -11.73 10.78
C CYS A 61 -2.60 -10.28 10.64
N ALA A 62 -1.70 -9.34 10.34
CA ALA A 62 -2.04 -7.94 10.12
C ALA A 62 -3.01 -7.80 8.93
N HIS A 63 -2.77 -8.47 7.80
CA HIS A 63 -3.66 -8.42 6.64
C HIS A 63 -5.03 -9.08 6.88
N ILE A 64 -5.07 -10.20 7.62
CA ILE A 64 -6.34 -10.82 8.04
C ILE A 64 -7.11 -9.86 8.93
N PHE A 65 -6.44 -9.24 9.91
CA PHE A 65 -7.05 -8.29 10.80
C PHE A 65 -7.58 -7.05 10.06
N SER A 66 -6.82 -6.51 9.09
CA SER A 66 -7.31 -5.40 8.23
C SER A 66 -8.58 -5.77 7.47
N GLY A 67 -8.67 -6.98 6.92
CA GLY A 67 -9.89 -7.47 6.27
C GLY A 67 -11.07 -7.62 7.24
N TRP A 68 -10.80 -7.98 8.49
CA TRP A 68 -11.81 -8.06 9.53
C TRP A 68 -12.29 -6.68 9.97
N VAL A 69 -11.38 -5.72 10.19
CA VAL A 69 -11.71 -4.31 10.49
C VAL A 69 -12.54 -3.69 9.37
N TRP A 70 -12.27 -4.03 8.11
CA TRP A 70 -13.12 -3.56 6.99
C TRP A 70 -14.57 -4.03 7.12
N SER A 71 -14.82 -5.23 7.68
CA SER A 71 -16.20 -5.66 7.99
C SER A 71 -16.87 -4.78 9.05
N TRP A 72 -16.12 -4.29 10.05
CA TRP A 72 -16.63 -3.34 11.05
C TRP A 72 -16.90 -1.96 10.45
N ILE A 73 -16.07 -1.50 9.52
CA ILE A 73 -16.32 -0.25 8.78
C ILE A 73 -17.66 -0.35 8.04
N LEU A 74 -17.88 -1.45 7.31
CA LEU A 74 -19.13 -1.68 6.60
C LEU A 74 -20.34 -1.80 7.55
N GLN A 75 -20.18 -2.48 8.69
CA GLN A 75 -21.21 -2.51 9.74
C GLN A 75 -21.53 -1.11 10.28
N GLY A 76 -20.52 -0.28 10.54
CA GLY A 76 -20.69 1.11 10.97
C GLY A 76 -21.39 2.00 9.93
N LEU A 77 -21.36 1.61 8.66
CA LEU A 77 -22.12 2.25 7.57
C LEU A 77 -23.52 1.64 7.37
N ASN A 78 -24.01 0.84 8.33
CA ASN A 78 -25.27 0.10 8.25
C ASN A 78 -25.35 -0.88 7.07
N GLN A 79 -24.20 -1.46 6.67
CA GLN A 79 -24.08 -2.43 5.58
C GLN A 79 -23.38 -3.71 6.09
N PRO A 80 -23.99 -4.46 7.03
CA PRO A 80 -23.33 -5.59 7.66
C PRO A 80 -23.01 -6.69 6.65
N VAL A 81 -21.75 -7.10 6.63
CA VAL A 81 -21.27 -8.26 5.85
C VAL A 81 -20.63 -9.28 6.78
N ARG A 82 -20.53 -10.53 6.32
CA ARG A 82 -19.83 -11.58 7.07
C ARG A 82 -18.33 -11.25 7.14
N GLY A 83 -17.75 -11.24 8.33
CA GLY A 83 -16.32 -10.92 8.52
C GLY A 83 -15.38 -11.81 7.68
N LEU A 84 -15.65 -13.11 7.62
CA LEU A 84 -14.87 -14.04 6.80
C LEU A 84 -14.92 -13.72 5.29
N TRP A 85 -16.09 -13.28 4.80
CA TRP A 85 -16.23 -12.81 3.43
C TRP A 85 -15.40 -11.55 3.20
N ALA A 86 -15.45 -10.60 4.13
CA ALA A 86 -14.68 -9.36 4.05
C ALA A 86 -13.17 -9.62 4.03
N VAL A 87 -12.68 -10.51 4.89
CA VAL A 87 -11.26 -10.96 4.90
C VAL A 87 -10.87 -11.57 3.57
N ARG A 88 -11.67 -12.48 3.02
CA ARG A 88 -11.36 -13.12 1.74
C ARG A 88 -11.29 -12.11 0.61
N VAL A 89 -12.29 -11.23 0.50
CA VAL A 89 -12.32 -10.16 -0.51
C VAL A 89 -11.11 -9.24 -0.32
N TYR A 90 -10.84 -8.82 0.90
CA TYR A 90 -9.72 -7.95 1.24
C TYR A 90 -8.40 -8.52 0.73
N LEU A 91 -8.10 -9.78 1.07
CA LEU A 91 -6.84 -10.44 0.70
C LEU A 91 -6.71 -10.58 -0.83
N ILE A 92 -7.77 -11.01 -1.52
CA ILE A 92 -7.76 -11.16 -2.98
C ILE A 92 -7.54 -9.80 -3.65
N THR A 93 -8.28 -8.76 -3.23
CA THR A 93 -8.17 -7.45 -3.87
C THR A 93 -6.86 -6.75 -3.52
N ASN A 94 -6.23 -7.06 -2.38
CA ASN A 94 -4.95 -6.45 -1.98
C ASN A 94 -3.80 -6.80 -2.93
N ILE A 95 -3.86 -7.93 -3.63
CA ILE A 95 -2.87 -8.31 -4.66
C ILE A 95 -2.88 -7.29 -5.80
N ALA A 96 -4.04 -6.70 -6.10
CA ALA A 96 -4.18 -5.74 -7.19
C ALA A 96 -3.45 -4.41 -6.93
N LYS A 97 -2.99 -4.13 -5.71
CA LYS A 97 -2.19 -2.92 -5.41
C LYS A 97 -0.83 -2.92 -6.13
N TYR A 98 -0.34 -4.11 -6.48
CA TYR A 98 0.92 -4.29 -7.21
C TYR A 98 0.78 -4.10 -8.73
N LEU A 99 -0.45 -3.87 -9.22
CA LEU A 99 -0.69 -3.56 -10.63
C LEU A 99 -0.40 -2.08 -10.93
N PRO A 100 0.07 -1.76 -12.15
CA PRO A 100 0.39 -0.39 -12.55
C PRO A 100 -0.86 0.50 -12.43
N GLY A 101 -0.73 1.59 -11.66
CA GLY A 101 -1.79 2.56 -11.38
C GLY A 101 -2.27 2.59 -9.92
N ASN A 102 -1.90 1.62 -9.08
CA ASN A 102 -2.19 1.53 -7.64
C ASN A 102 -3.68 1.56 -7.23
N VAL A 103 -4.63 1.86 -8.12
CA VAL A 103 -6.06 2.01 -7.78
C VAL A 103 -6.87 0.70 -7.87
N TRP A 104 -6.29 -0.36 -8.42
CA TRP A 104 -7.02 -1.59 -8.74
C TRP A 104 -7.57 -2.31 -7.51
N HIS A 105 -6.88 -2.23 -6.37
CA HIS A 105 -7.34 -2.84 -5.13
C HIS A 105 -8.59 -2.16 -4.57
N PHE A 106 -8.71 -0.83 -4.75
CA PHE A 106 -9.92 -0.09 -4.40
C PHE A 106 -11.08 -0.48 -5.31
N TYR A 107 -10.85 -0.49 -6.63
CA TYR A 107 -11.88 -0.85 -7.60
C TYR A 107 -12.43 -2.27 -7.35
N GLY A 108 -11.54 -3.26 -7.20
CA GLY A 108 -11.95 -4.65 -6.97
C GLY A 108 -12.76 -4.82 -5.69
N ARG A 109 -12.43 -4.08 -4.64
CA ARG A 109 -13.13 -4.15 -3.36
C ARG A 109 -14.50 -3.48 -3.40
N ILE A 110 -14.61 -2.31 -4.03
CA ILE A 110 -15.89 -1.62 -4.26
C ILE A 110 -16.83 -2.53 -5.07
N ARG A 111 -16.34 -3.10 -6.18
CA ARG A 111 -17.13 -4.01 -7.03
C ARG A 111 -17.59 -5.25 -6.27
N SER A 112 -16.72 -5.83 -5.44
CA SER A 112 -17.07 -6.99 -4.62
C SER A 112 -18.15 -6.66 -3.59
N ALA A 113 -18.08 -5.49 -2.95
CA ALA A 113 -19.12 -5.01 -2.04
C ALA A 113 -20.46 -4.76 -2.75
N GLN A 114 -20.44 -4.15 -3.93
CA GLN A 114 -21.65 -3.96 -4.73
C GLN A 114 -22.29 -5.29 -5.15
N ALA A 115 -21.49 -6.32 -5.44
CA ALA A 115 -21.98 -7.64 -5.81
C ALA A 115 -22.78 -8.34 -4.69
N VAL A 116 -22.60 -7.93 -3.44
CA VAL A 116 -23.39 -8.42 -2.29
C VAL A 116 -24.45 -7.42 -1.82
N GLY A 117 -24.77 -6.41 -2.64
CA GLY A 117 -25.85 -5.47 -2.40
C GLY A 117 -25.46 -4.18 -1.67
N VAL A 118 -24.17 -3.96 -1.35
CA VAL A 118 -23.73 -2.71 -0.70
C VAL A 118 -23.86 -1.54 -1.70
N PRO A 119 -24.53 -0.43 -1.33
CA PRO A 119 -24.62 0.75 -2.18
C PRO A 119 -23.24 1.29 -2.56
N LEU A 120 -23.10 1.82 -3.79
CA LEU A 120 -21.82 2.34 -4.31
C LEU A 120 -21.17 3.36 -3.36
N LEU A 121 -21.98 4.27 -2.81
CA LEU A 121 -21.50 5.30 -1.90
C LEU A 121 -20.89 4.69 -0.63
N SER A 122 -21.63 3.79 0.04
CA SER A 122 -21.14 3.10 1.24
C SER A 122 -19.92 2.24 0.96
N ALA A 123 -19.90 1.54 -0.18
CA ALA A 123 -18.74 0.75 -0.62
C ALA A 123 -17.51 1.65 -0.81
N SER A 124 -17.66 2.78 -1.53
CA SER A 124 -16.57 3.72 -1.80
C SER A 124 -16.03 4.35 -0.52
N VAL A 125 -16.93 4.85 0.34
CA VAL A 125 -16.56 5.42 1.65
C VAL A 125 -15.86 4.39 2.51
N SER A 126 -16.36 3.15 2.59
CA SER A 126 -15.76 2.09 3.41
C SER A 126 -14.31 1.80 3.03
N VAL A 127 -14.00 1.86 1.74
CA VAL A 127 -12.69 1.55 1.19
C VAL A 127 -11.70 2.69 1.43
N LEU A 128 -12.17 3.94 1.42
CA LEU A 128 -11.36 5.12 1.75
C LEU A 128 -11.15 5.29 3.26
N MET A 129 -12.09 4.83 4.09
CA MET A 129 -11.98 4.89 5.55
C MET A 129 -10.79 4.09 6.07
N GLU A 130 -10.40 2.99 5.40
CA GLU A 130 -9.25 2.20 5.82
C GLU A 130 -7.93 3.00 5.84
N PRO A 131 -7.43 3.56 4.73
CA PRO A 131 -6.19 4.34 4.76
C PRO A 131 -6.31 5.58 5.64
N LEU A 132 -7.49 6.19 5.76
CA LEU A 132 -7.71 7.33 6.66
C LEU A 132 -7.58 6.93 8.13
N LEU A 133 -8.15 5.80 8.55
CA LEU A 133 -7.98 5.27 9.91
C LEU A 133 -6.51 4.89 10.16
N MET A 134 -5.83 4.30 9.18
CA MET A 134 -4.40 3.98 9.30
C MET A 134 -3.57 5.25 9.48
N SER A 135 -3.81 6.30 8.69
CA SER A 135 -3.14 7.60 8.83
C SER A 135 -3.45 8.27 10.18
N ALA A 136 -4.71 8.21 10.63
CA ALA A 136 -5.11 8.75 11.93
C ALA A 136 -4.44 8.00 13.09
N ALA A 137 -4.42 6.66 13.06
CA ALA A 137 -3.72 5.84 14.05
C ALA A 137 -2.22 6.12 14.06
N ALA A 138 -1.60 6.21 12.88
CA ALA A 138 -0.18 6.56 12.76
C ALA A 138 0.12 7.95 13.33
N LEU A 139 -0.74 8.94 13.07
CA LEU A 139 -0.60 10.29 13.63
C LEU A 139 -0.76 10.29 15.15
N LEU A 140 -1.75 9.59 15.69
CA LEU A 140 -1.94 9.46 17.13
C LEU A 140 -0.75 8.79 17.81
N LEU A 141 -0.22 7.71 17.21
CA LEU A 141 0.99 7.04 17.69
C LEU A 141 2.21 7.96 17.61
N ALA A 142 2.37 8.69 16.51
CA ALA A 142 3.46 9.66 16.36
C ALA A 142 3.39 10.72 17.47
N LEU A 143 2.23 11.31 17.72
CA LEU A 143 2.02 12.31 18.78
C LEU A 143 2.25 11.74 20.19
N ALA A 144 1.76 10.53 20.46
CA ALA A 144 1.91 9.87 21.75
C ALA A 144 3.36 9.43 22.02
N CYS A 145 4.08 9.00 20.97
CA CYS A 145 5.47 8.54 21.08
C CYS A 145 6.50 9.62 20.83
N THR A 146 6.15 10.83 20.36
CA THR A 146 7.08 11.97 20.35
C THR A 146 7.53 12.21 21.79
N PRO A 147 8.79 11.90 22.14
CA PRO A 147 9.28 12.22 23.46
C PRO A 147 9.33 13.74 23.54
N LYS A 148 9.14 14.32 24.73
CA LYS A 148 9.67 15.65 25.06
C LYS A 148 11.20 15.62 24.96
N LEU A 149 11.75 15.47 23.77
CA LEU A 149 13.18 15.56 23.47
C LEU A 149 13.50 17.04 23.24
N ASN A 150 14.19 17.62 24.22
CA ASN A 150 14.77 18.98 24.29
C ASN A 150 14.04 20.03 25.16
N LEU A 151 13.86 19.76 26.46
CA LEU A 151 13.79 20.87 27.44
C LEU A 151 14.77 20.75 28.62
N VAL A 152 15.70 19.79 28.62
CA VAL A 152 16.74 19.70 29.67
C VAL A 152 18.04 19.13 29.10
N SER A 153 18.93 19.97 28.54
CA SER A 153 20.37 19.66 28.44
C SER A 153 21.28 20.84 28.01
N THR A 154 20.82 22.09 27.98
CA THR A 154 21.69 23.24 27.58
C THR A 154 22.27 24.06 28.74
N TRP A 155 22.34 23.56 29.98
CA TRP A 155 22.90 24.33 31.11
C TRP A 155 23.85 23.56 32.05
N GLN A 156 24.67 22.65 31.54
CA GLN A 156 25.71 22.00 32.37
C GLN A 156 27.14 22.02 31.78
N TYR A 157 27.39 22.86 30.77
CA TYR A 157 28.74 23.14 30.29
C TYR A 157 28.95 24.65 30.08
N SER A 158 29.02 25.43 31.15
CA SER A 158 29.66 26.76 31.21
C SER A 158 29.93 27.13 32.66
#